data_AF-A0A6L7X5P1-F1
#
_entry.id   AF-A0A6L7X5P1-F1
#
_cell.length_a   1.000
_cell.length_b   1.000
_cell.length_c   1.000
_cell.angle_alpha   90.00
_cell.angle_beta   90.00
_cell.angle_gamma   90.00
#
_symmetry.space_group_name_H-M   'P 1'
#
loop_
_entity.id
_entity.type
_entity.pdbx_description
1 polymer ?
#
loop_
_entity_poly.entity_id
_entity_poly.type
_entity_poly.pdbx_seq_one_letter_code
_entity_poly.pdbx_strand_id
1 'polypeptide(L)' 'MYDPHLHLLVDDHEVLYRSGLTRFVEQPQRVSLEPVLTADVPWEHDHVSLWGSVVHNGDEFQMWYLVIPPERRRGYD' A
#
# COMPACT_ATOMS: atom_id res chain seq x y z
N MET A 1 15.87 13.82 31.02
CA MET A 1 16.10 12.43 31.44
C MET A 1 16.16 11.61 30.16
N TYR A 2 17.33 11.07 29.82
CA TYR A 2 17.55 10.26 28.62
C TYR A 2 17.41 8.79 29.05
N ASP A 3 16.45 8.07 28.50
CA ASP A 3 16.33 6.64 28.70
C ASP A 3 17.09 5.92 27.57
N PRO A 4 18.23 5.26 27.87
CA PRO A 4 19.00 4.55 26.86
C PRO A 4 18.27 3.33 26.28
N HIS A 5 17.11 2.95 26.84
CA HIS A 5 16.28 1.84 26.40
C HIS A 5 15.00 2.28 25.67
N LEU A 6 14.81 3.58 25.44
CA LEU A 6 13.71 4.08 24.62
C LEU A 6 14.05 3.96 23.14
N HIS A 7 13.49 2.96 22.48
CA HIS A 7 13.65 2.73 21.05
C HIS A 7 12.39 3.18 20.30
N LEU A 8 12.55 4.01 19.26
CA LEU A 8 11.46 4.36 18.34
C LEU A 8 11.17 3.21 17.36
N LEU A 9 12.23 2.50 16.97
CA LEU A 9 12.19 1.32 16.11
C LEU A 9 13.10 0.26 16.75
N VAL A 10 12.65 -1.00 16.73
CA VAL A 10 13.41 -2.15 17.25
C VAL A 10 13.71 -3.06 16.06
N ASP A 11 14.96 -3.47 15.93
CA ASP A 11 15.37 -4.44 14.91
C ASP A 11 14.76 -5.82 15.23
N ASP A 12 14.19 -6.51 14.24
CA ASP A 12 13.64 -7.87 14.39
C ASP A 12 14.69 -8.84 14.94
N HIS A 13 15.98 -8.62 14.61
CA HIS A 13 17.08 -9.43 15.12
C HIS A 13 17.18 -9.41 16.65
N GLU A 14 16.87 -8.29 17.31
CA GLU A 14 16.89 -8.17 18.77
C GLU A 14 15.72 -8.87 19.46
N VAL A 15 14.62 -9.09 18.71
CA VAL A 15 13.40 -9.74 19.19
C VAL A 15 13.44 -11.25 18.91
N LEU A 16 14.06 -11.65 17.80
CA LEU A 16 14.09 -13.02 17.29
C LEU A 16 14.58 -14.06 18.32
N TYR A 17 15.54 -13.67 19.17
CA TYR A 17 16.15 -14.58 20.14
C TYR A 17 15.58 -14.47 21.56
N ARG A 18 14.55 -13.63 21.78
CA ARG A 18 13.94 -13.47 23.09
C ARG A 18 12.99 -14.63 23.38
N SER A 19 13.14 -15.24 24.55
CA SER A 19 12.21 -16.26 25.03
C SER A 19 10.89 -15.64 25.51
N GLY A 20 9.81 -16.42 25.47
CA GLY A 20 8.48 -15.99 25.94
C GLY A 20 7.71 -15.09 24.96
N LEU A 21 8.20 -14.90 23.73
CA LEU A 21 7.49 -14.20 22.67
C LEU A 21 6.89 -15.18 21.66
N THR A 22 5.76 -14.81 21.06
CA THR A 22 5.16 -15.53 19.93
C THR A 22 5.09 -14.59 18.74
N ARG A 23 5.71 -14.98 17.63
CA ARG A 23 5.64 -14.23 16.37
C ARG A 23 4.28 -14.49 15.73
N PHE A 24 3.53 -13.43 15.50
CA PHE A 24 2.30 -13.47 14.72
C PHE A 24 2.47 -12.64 13.46
N VAL A 25 2.20 -13.24 12.31
CA VAL A 25 2.12 -12.52 11.04
C VAL A 25 0.64 -12.44 10.70
N GLU A 26 0.10 -11.23 10.72
CA GLU A 26 -1.27 -10.97 10.29
C GLU A 26 -1.46 -11.45 8.86
N GLN A 27 -2.47 -12.29 8.64
CA GLN A 27 -2.82 -12.74 7.30
C GLN A 27 -3.77 -11.71 6.69
N PRO A 28 -3.39 -11.01 5.61
CA PRO A 28 -4.27 -10.04 4.99
C PRO A 28 -5.56 -10.74 4.54
N GLN A 29 -6.69 -10.36 5.13
CA GLN A 29 -8.00 -10.83 4.74
C GLN A 29 -8.61 -9.82 3.76
N ARG A 30 -9.16 -10.31 2.65
CA ARG A 30 -9.97 -9.46 1.78
C ARG A 30 -11.29 -9.18 2.49
N VAL A 31 -11.57 -7.91 2.75
CA VAL A 31 -12.86 -7.48 3.31
C VAL A 31 -13.97 -7.61 2.25
N SER A 32 -13.62 -7.44 0.98
CA SER A 32 -14.53 -7.47 -0.16
C SER A 32 -13.80 -7.99 -1.41
N LEU A 33 -14.53 -8.55 -2.36
CA LEU A 33 -14.00 -9.02 -3.64
C LEU A 33 -14.05 -7.93 -4.73
N GLU A 34 -14.83 -6.90 -4.46
CA GLU A 34 -15.03 -5.75 -5.30
C GLU A 34 -13.77 -4.86 -5.26
N PRO A 35 -13.29 -4.40 -6.42
CA PRO A 35 -12.16 -3.49 -6.46
C PRO A 35 -12.51 -2.15 -5.80
N VAL A 36 -11.57 -1.64 -4.99
CA VAL A 36 -11.67 -0.30 -4.37
C VAL A 36 -11.53 0.81 -5.42
N LEU A 37 -10.81 0.54 -6.51
CA LEU A 37 -10.59 1.46 -7.62
C LEU A 37 -10.87 0.74 -8.95
N THR A 38 -11.72 1.34 -9.77
CA THR A 38 -12.04 0.92 -11.14
C THR A 38 -11.89 2.10 -12.08
N ALA A 39 -11.64 1.85 -13.37
CA ALA A 39 -11.66 2.88 -14.39
C ALA A 39 -13.13 3.30 -14.68
N ASP A 40 -13.69 4.22 -13.91
CA ASP A 40 -15.11 4.59 -13.95
C ASP A 40 -15.38 6.02 -14.44
N VAL A 41 -14.32 6.82 -14.63
CA VAL A 41 -14.41 8.18 -15.15
C VAL A 41 -13.72 8.33 -16.52
N PRO A 42 -14.13 9.31 -17.35
CA PRO A 42 -13.72 9.36 -18.76
C PRO A 42 -12.21 9.50 -19.02
N TRP A 43 -11.46 10.05 -18.07
CA TRP A 43 -10.00 10.26 -18.21
C TRP A 43 -9.17 9.03 -17.84
N GLU A 44 -9.79 7.96 -17.33
CA GLU A 44 -9.10 6.73 -16.89
C GLU A 44 -8.92 5.70 -17.99
N HIS A 45 -9.57 5.91 -19.14
CA HIS A 45 -9.50 5.02 -20.30
C HIS A 45 -9.76 3.55 -19.91
N ASP A 46 -8.88 2.64 -20.32
CA ASP A 46 -9.06 1.20 -20.14
C ASP A 46 -8.36 0.67 -18.87
N HIS A 47 -7.45 1.44 -18.25
CA HIS A 47 -6.58 0.92 -17.21
C HIS A 47 -6.12 1.95 -16.18
N VAL A 48 -6.47 1.69 -14.92
CA VAL A 48 -5.95 2.36 -13.72
C VAL A 48 -5.10 1.40 -12.92
N SER A 49 -4.00 1.91 -12.35
CA SER A 49 -3.17 1.15 -11.41
C SER A 49 -2.84 2.00 -10.20
N LEU A 50 -2.71 1.36 -9.05
CA LEU A 50 -2.21 2.03 -7.86
C LEU A 50 -0.73 2.33 -8.03
N TRP A 51 -0.36 3.57 -7.75
CA TRP A 51 1.03 3.98 -7.68
C TRP A 51 1.40 4.27 -6.23
N GLY A 52 1.96 3.27 -5.55
CA GLY A 52 2.49 3.44 -4.21
C GLY A 52 1.50 3.10 -3.09
N SER A 53 1.49 3.93 -2.05
CA SER A 53 0.80 3.67 -0.78
C SER A 53 -0.49 4.48 -0.64
N VAL A 54 -1.43 3.93 0.12
CA VAL A 54 -2.57 4.68 0.65
C VAL A 54 -2.13 5.30 1.98
N VAL A 55 -2.29 6.61 2.14
CA VAL A 55 -1.89 7.34 3.35
C VAL A 55 -3.13 7.79 4.12
N HIS A 56 -3.04 7.74 5.45
CA HIS A 56 -4.05 8.31 6.31
C HIS A 56 -3.88 9.84 6.38
N ASN A 57 -4.93 10.60 6.11
CA ASN A 57 -4.95 12.06 6.16
C ASN A 57 -6.18 12.55 6.94
N GLY A 58 -6.02 12.77 8.24
CA GLY A 58 -7.12 13.17 9.12
C GLY A 58 -8.11 12.03 9.34
N ASP A 59 -9.37 12.21 8.97
CA ASP A 59 -10.39 11.17 9.03
C ASP A 59 -10.54 10.40 7.70
N GLU A 60 -9.72 10.72 6.70
CA GLU A 60 -9.79 10.16 5.36
C GLU A 60 -8.52 9.39 4.98
N PHE A 61 -8.64 8.57 3.93
CA PHE A 61 -7.50 7.94 3.27
C PHE A 61 -7.30 8.55 1.90
N GLN A 62 -6.05 8.85 1.56
CA GLN A 62 -5.67 9.42 0.28
C GLN A 62 -4.78 8.46 -0.49
N MET A 63 -4.97 8.41 -1.80
CA MET A 63 -4.16 7.64 -2.71
C MET A 63 -3.91 8.43 -3.99
N TRP A 64 -2.79 8.12 -4.63
CA TRP A 64 -2.51 8.53 -6.00
C TRP A 64 -2.52 7.29 -6.87
N TYR A 65 -3.17 7.39 -8.02
CA TYR A 65 -3.24 6.33 -9.00
C TYR A 65 -2.71 6.84 -10.33
N LEU A 66 -2.20 5.92 -11.13
CA LEU A 66 -1.76 6.20 -12.49
C LEU A 66 -2.82 5.73 -13.46
N VAL A 67 -3.01 6.52 -14.52
CA VAL A 67 -3.76 6.13 -15.70
C VAL A 67 -2.75 5.73 -16.76
N ILE A 68 -2.92 4.54 -17.33
CA ILE A 68 -2.14 4.12 -18.50
C ILE A 68 -3.01 4.42 -19.72
N PRO A 69 -2.72 5.49 -20.47
CA PRO A 69 -3.47 5.75 -21.70
C PRO A 69 -3.27 4.58 -22.67
N PRO A 70 -4.25 4.27 -23.52
CA PRO A 70 -4.08 3.25 -24.53
C PRO A 70 -2.88 3.61 -25.39
N GLU A 71 -2.07 2.61 -25.78
CA GLU A 71 -1.00 2.84 -26.76
C GLU A 71 -1.62 3.58 -27.94
N ARG A 72 -1.02 4.72 -28.33
CA ARG A 72 -1.27 5.23 -29.68
C ARG A 72 -0.85 4.11 -30.60
N ARG A 73 -1.82 3.41 -31.21
CA ARG A 73 -1.54 2.51 -32.33
C ARG A 73 -0.66 3.29 -33.28
N ARG A 74 0.62 2.95 -33.32
CA ARG A 74 1.56 3.55 -34.26
C ARG A 74 1.15 2.97 -35.61
N GLY A 75 0.22 3.66 -36.28
CA GLY A 75 -0.12 3.35 -37.65
C GLY A 75 1.17 3.41 -38.46
N TYR A 76 1.55 2.27 -39.02
CA TYR A 76 2.35 2.28 -40.24
C TYR A 76 1.35 2.58 -41.35
N ASP A 77 1.25 3.86 -41.71
CA ASP A 77 0.83 4.31 -43.03
C ASP A 77 2.09 4.74 -43.80
#